data_AF-A0A537SLM5-F1
#
_entry.id   AF-A0A537SLM5-F1
#
_cell.length_a   1.000
_cell.length_b   1.000
_cell.length_c   1.000
_cell.angle_alpha   90.00
_cell.angle_beta   90.00
_cell.angle_gamma   90.00
#
_symmetry.space_group_name_H-M   'P 1'
#
loop_
_entity.id
_entity.type
_entity.pdbx_description
1 polymer ?
#
loop_
_entity_poly.entity_id
_entity_poly.type
_entity_poly.pdbx_seq_one_letter_code
_entity_poly.pdbx_strand_id
1 'polypeptide(L)'
;MDSKLITSLARPEANVTGLSNSAGDLIGKRLELFKEVIPGLSRVALLVNANSQLASVYANTTATAAAALGLSGQAIKWSALEDLDSVFATMKAAQIQGVIVNP
;
A
#
# COMPACT_ATOMS: atom_id res chain seq x y z
N MET A 1 32.09 -18.64 -24.70
CA MET A 1 31.80 -19.14 -23.34
C MET A 1 30.31 -19.16 -23.17
N ASP A 2 29.80 -20.36 -23.00
CA ASP A 2 28.41 -20.77 -22.93
C ASP A 2 27.67 -20.25 -21.68
N SER A 3 26.37 -19.95 -21.82
CA SER A 3 25.33 -20.60 -21.00
C SER A 3 23.90 -20.19 -21.41
N LYS A 4 23.24 -21.15 -22.06
CA LYS A 4 21.84 -21.60 -21.90
C LYS A 4 20.81 -20.70 -21.19
N LEU A 5 19.77 -20.36 -21.96
CA LEU A 5 18.33 -20.54 -21.70
C LEU A 5 17.84 -20.60 -20.24
N ILE A 6 16.99 -19.62 -19.87
CA ILE A 6 15.78 -19.93 -19.11
C ILE A 6 14.57 -19.52 -19.95
N THR A 7 13.93 -20.56 -20.48
CA THR A 7 12.64 -20.59 -21.12
C THR A 7 11.57 -20.44 -20.05
N SER A 8 11.17 -19.21 -19.72
CA SER A 8 9.83 -18.92 -19.20
C SER A 8 9.54 -17.42 -19.30
N LEU A 9 9.36 -16.96 -20.54
CA LEU A 9 8.80 -15.65 -20.89
C LEU A 9 7.36 -15.84 -21.40
N ALA A 10 6.54 -16.57 -20.63
CA ALA A 10 5.19 -16.95 -21.06
C ALA A 10 4.20 -16.99 -19.90
N ARG A 11 3.94 -15.83 -19.29
CA ARG A 11 2.59 -15.43 -18.85
C ARG A 11 2.39 -13.93 -19.09
N PRO A 12 1.99 -13.53 -20.30
CA PRO A 12 1.54 -12.17 -20.56
C PRO A 12 0.05 -12.11 -20.18
N GLU A 13 -0.27 -11.65 -18.98
CA GLU A 13 -1.65 -11.21 -18.70
C GLU A 13 -1.66 -9.78 -18.17
N ALA A 14 -1.99 -8.89 -19.10
CA ALA A 14 -2.70 -7.63 -18.95
C ALA A 14 -1.94 -6.43 -18.31
N ASN A 15 -1.37 -5.62 -19.21
CA ASN A 15 -1.32 -4.15 -19.17
C ASN A 15 -1.07 -3.46 -17.83
N VAL A 16 0.19 -3.07 -17.55
CA VAL A 16 0.52 -1.67 -17.20
C VAL A 16 1.95 -1.34 -17.66
N THR A 17 2.21 -1.37 -18.97
CA THR A 17 3.18 -0.41 -19.56
C THR A 17 2.37 0.77 -20.04
N GLY A 18 2.00 1.64 -19.11
CA GLY A 18 1.25 2.85 -19.38
C GLY A 18 1.55 3.84 -18.27
N LEU A 19 2.53 4.71 -18.50
CA LEU A 19 2.72 5.91 -17.69
C LEU A 19 1.44 6.76 -17.77
N SER A 20 0.43 6.57 -16.90
CA SER A 20 -0.72 7.48 -16.73
C SER A 20 -1.64 7.07 -15.57
N ASN A 21 -1.17 7.23 -14.32
CA ASN A 21 -1.84 7.92 -13.19
C ASN A 21 -1.15 7.52 -11.87
N SER A 22 0.11 7.94 -11.74
CA SER A 22 1.22 7.32 -10.99
C SER A 22 1.07 7.07 -9.47
N ALA A 23 -0.05 7.43 -8.84
CA ALA A 23 -0.24 7.20 -7.41
C ALA A 23 -1.02 5.90 -7.11
N GLY A 24 -2.08 5.60 -7.87
CA GLY A 24 -2.97 4.48 -7.55
C GLY A 24 -2.36 3.12 -7.84
N ASP A 25 -1.79 2.96 -9.04
CA ASP A 25 -1.12 1.72 -9.46
C ASP A 25 0.10 1.42 -8.59
N LEU A 26 0.80 2.46 -8.13
CA LEU A 26 1.95 2.32 -7.25
C LEU A 26 1.57 1.92 -5.82
N ILE A 27 0.41 2.39 -5.32
CA ILE A 27 -0.12 1.98 -4.01
C ILE A 27 -0.46 0.48 -4.02
N GLY A 28 -1.14 0.01 -5.07
CA GLY A 28 -1.45 -1.41 -5.23
C GLY A 28 -0.18 -2.26 -5.25
N LYS A 29 0.81 -1.87 -6.05
CA LYS A 29 2.05 -2.64 -6.14
C LYS A 29 2.86 -2.64 -4.84
N ARG A 30 2.88 -1.54 -4.09
CA ARG A 30 3.51 -1.48 -2.77
C ARG A 30 2.82 -2.43 -1.78
N LEU A 31 1.49 -2.50 -1.78
CA LEU A 31 0.75 -3.42 -0.91
C LEU A 31 0.99 -4.89 -1.28
N GLU A 32 1.07 -5.23 -2.58
CA GLU A 32 1.44 -6.57 -3.04
C GLU A 32 2.79 -6.98 -2.49
N LEU A 33 3.82 -6.15 -2.72
CA LEU A 33 5.17 -6.41 -2.22
C LEU A 33 5.18 -6.48 -0.69
N PHE A 34 4.39 -5.66 -0.02
CA PHE A 34 4.35 -5.67 1.44
C PHE A 34 3.80 -6.98 1.98
N LYS A 35 2.77 -7.53 1.32
CA LYS A 35 2.20 -8.84 1.64
C LYS A 35 3.16 -9.99 1.31
N GLU A 36 3.94 -9.88 0.24
CA GLU A 36 4.96 -10.87 -0.12
C GLU A 36 6.10 -10.93 0.91
N VAL A 37 6.53 -9.77 1.42
CA VAL A 37 7.67 -9.68 2.35
C VAL A 37 7.29 -10.04 3.78
N ILE A 38 6.04 -9.83 4.20
CA ILE A 38 5.57 -10.14 5.56
C ILE A 38 4.59 -11.31 5.54
N PRO A 39 5.04 -12.53 5.89
CA PRO A 39 4.17 -13.67 6.06
C PRO A 39 3.06 -13.39 7.09
N GLY A 40 1.81 -13.67 6.73
CA GLY A 40 0.66 -13.45 7.63
C GLY A 40 0.20 -11.99 7.74
N LEU A 41 0.64 -11.11 6.84
CA LEU A 41 0.11 -9.75 6.76
C LEU A 41 -1.40 -9.79 6.46
N SER A 42 -2.17 -9.12 7.31
CA SER A 42 -3.63 -9.06 7.28
C SER A 42 -4.19 -7.68 7.63
N ARG A 43 -3.43 -6.84 8.36
CA ARG A 43 -3.86 -5.51 8.80
C ARG A 43 -2.80 -4.45 8.49
N VAL A 44 -3.16 -3.51 7.63
CA VAL A 44 -2.28 -2.40 7.20
C VAL A 44 -2.96 -1.05 7.44
N ALA A 45 -2.16 -0.02 7.69
CA ALA A 45 -2.65 1.34 7.75
C ALA A 45 -2.03 2.22 6.65
N LEU A 46 -2.84 3.12 6.12
CA LEU A 46 -2.35 4.29 5.39
C LEU A 46 -2.24 5.44 6.38
N LEU A 47 -1.04 5.95 6.61
CA LEU A 47 -0.86 7.21 7.31
C LEU A 47 -0.95 8.35 6.30
N VAL A 48 -1.90 9.26 6.49
CA VAL A 48 -2.20 10.33 5.53
C VAL A 48 -2.34 11.68 6.22
N ASN A 49 -1.74 12.72 5.64
CA ASN A 49 -1.87 14.07 6.16
C ASN A 49 -3.30 14.59 5.92
N ALA A 50 -4.00 14.96 6.98
CA ALA A 50 -5.37 15.48 6.95
C ALA A 50 -5.48 16.80 6.18
N ASN A 51 -4.38 17.55 6.09
CA ASN A 51 -4.29 18.82 5.37
C ASN A 51 -4.03 18.63 3.87
N SER A 52 -3.80 17.39 3.41
CA SER A 52 -3.62 17.10 1.99
C SER A 52 -4.97 17.05 1.27
N GLN A 53 -5.08 17.81 0.17
CA GLN A 53 -6.27 17.78 -0.70
C GLN A 53 -6.50 16.39 -1.34
N LEU A 54 -5.45 15.56 -1.41
CA LEU A 54 -5.49 14.21 -1.96
C LEU A 54 -5.75 13.13 -0.91
N ALA A 55 -5.93 13.49 0.36
CA ALA A 55 -6.07 12.53 1.45
C ALA A 55 -7.19 11.51 1.22
N SER A 56 -8.35 11.96 0.75
CA SER A 56 -9.49 11.09 0.44
C SER A 56 -9.22 10.18 -0.76
N VAL A 57 -8.48 10.67 -1.77
CA VAL A 57 -8.10 9.87 -2.94
C VAL A 57 -7.16 8.75 -2.51
N TYR A 58 -6.11 9.07 -1.75
CA TYR A 58 -5.18 8.05 -1.25
C TYR A 58 -5.85 7.04 -0.33
N ALA A 59 -6.75 7.49 0.56
CA ALA A 59 -7.50 6.60 1.43
C ALA A 59 -8.35 5.62 0.62
N ASN A 60 -9.12 6.11 -0.35
CA ASN A 60 -9.99 5.28 -1.17
C ASN A 60 -9.19 4.29 -2.03
N THR A 61 -8.12 4.75 -2.69
CA THR A 61 -7.29 3.88 -3.53
C THR A 61 -6.58 2.81 -2.70
N THR A 62 -6.07 3.17 -1.51
CA THR A 62 -5.43 2.19 -0.62
C THR A 62 -6.43 1.18 -0.07
N ALA A 63 -7.65 1.62 0.29
CA ALA A 63 -8.70 0.71 0.75
C ALA A 63 -9.09 -0.29 -0.33
N THR A 64 -9.31 0.15 -1.58
CA THR A 64 -9.63 -0.71 -2.72
C THR A 64 -8.51 -1.71 -2.99
N ALA A 65 -7.26 -1.28 -3.02
CA ALA A 65 -6.11 -2.15 -3.26
C ALA A 65 -5.89 -3.15 -2.11
N ALA A 66 -6.03 -2.72 -0.85
CA ALA A 66 -5.92 -3.60 0.31
C ALA A 66 -7.00 -4.69 0.27
N ALA A 67 -8.24 -4.32 -0.03
CA ALA A 67 -9.36 -5.25 -0.16
C ALA A 67 -9.11 -6.30 -1.26
N ALA A 68 -8.61 -5.88 -2.44
CA ALA A 68 -8.25 -6.79 -3.53
C ALA A 68 -7.17 -7.83 -3.13
N LEU A 69 -6.33 -7.48 -2.15
CA LEU A 69 -5.29 -8.36 -1.61
C LEU A 69 -5.73 -9.12 -0.35
N GLY A 70 -6.99 -9.02 0.07
CA GLY A 70 -7.48 -9.65 1.30
C GLY A 70 -6.88 -9.05 2.57
N LEU A 71 -6.40 -7.82 2.51
CA LEU A 71 -5.90 -7.06 3.65
C LEU A 71 -7.00 -6.16 4.20
N SER A 72 -7.07 -6.02 5.51
CA SER A 72 -7.82 -4.96 6.17
C SER A 72 -6.99 -3.68 6.15
N GLY A 73 -7.42 -2.71 5.34
CA GLY A 73 -6.78 -1.39 5.24
C GLY A 73 -7.56 -0.32 5.99
N GLN A 74 -6.90 0.44 6.87
CA GLN A 74 -7.49 1.64 7.47
C GLN A 74 -6.64 2.89 7.19
N ALA A 75 -7.30 4.00 6.83
CA ALA A 75 -6.63 5.29 6.75
C ALA A 75 -6.61 5.94 8.13
N ILE A 76 -5.42 6.30 8.60
CA ILE A 76 -5.21 7.05 9.84
C ILE A 76 -4.70 8.43 9.46
N LYS A 77 -5.43 9.45 9.90
CA LYS A 77 -5.13 10.84 9.60
C LYS A 77 -4.22 11.44 10.67
N TRP A 78 -3.32 12.32 10.25
CA TRP A 78 -2.54 13.19 11.14
C TRP A 78 -2.55 14.62 10.59
N SER A 79 -2.52 15.64 11.44
CA SER A 79 -2.54 17.05 11.02
C SER A 79 -1.36 17.84 11.55
N ALA A 80 -0.80 17.42 12.69
CA ALA A 80 0.33 18.03 13.35
C ALA A 80 1.22 16.97 14.03
N LEU A 81 2.41 17.36 14.50
CA LEU A 81 3.35 16.43 15.14
C LEU A 81 2.83 15.94 16.49
N GLU A 82 2.04 16.76 17.17
CA GLU A 82 1.40 16.47 18.45
C GLU A 82 0.37 15.34 18.34
N ASP A 83 -0.14 15.06 17.12
CA ASP A 83 -1.09 13.97 16.87
C ASP A 83 -0.41 12.59 16.84
N LEU A 84 0.91 12.53 16.66
CA LEU A 84 1.62 11.28 16.36
C LEU A 84 1.50 10.25 17.48
N ASP A 85 1.56 10.66 18.74
CA ASP A 85 1.39 9.74 19.88
C ASP A 85 0.02 9.07 19.87
N SER A 86 -1.04 9.82 19.57
CA SER A 86 -2.41 9.32 19.44
C SER A 86 -2.57 8.40 18.21
N VAL A 87 -1.92 8.77 17.10
CA VAL A 87 -1.87 7.96 15.87
C VAL A 87 -1.23 6.59 16.14
N PHE A 88 -0.08 6.56 16.81
CA PHE A 88 0.59 5.30 17.17
C PHE A 88 -0.23 4.47 18.17
N ALA A 89 -0.89 5.12 19.14
CA ALA A 89 -1.79 4.43 20.06
C ALA A 89 -2.96 3.76 19.30
N THR A 90 -3.53 4.45 18.32
CA THR A 90 -4.60 3.94 17.45
C THR A 90 -4.12 2.75 16.62
N MET A 91 -2.93 2.85 16.01
CA MET A 91 -2.32 1.74 15.26
C MET A 91 -2.11 0.50 16.14
N LYS A 92 -1.65 0.69 17.38
CA LYS A 92 -1.44 -0.39 18.35
C LYS A 92 -2.76 -1.04 18.77
N ALA A 93 -3.77 -0.24 19.10
CA ALA A 93 -5.11 -0.74 19.46
C ALA A 93 -5.76 -1.54 18.32
N ALA A 94 -5.60 -1.07 17.08
CA ALA A 94 -6.08 -1.76 15.88
C ALA A 94 -5.18 -2.92 15.42
N GLN A 95 -4.10 -3.22 16.14
CA GLN A 95 -3.15 -4.30 15.85
C GLN A 95 -2.63 -4.23 14.40
N ILE A 96 -2.30 -3.02 13.94
CA ILE A 96 -1.72 -2.78 12.62
C ILE A 96 -0.34 -3.43 12.54
N GLN A 97 -0.12 -4.18 11.47
CA GLN A 97 1.11 -4.94 11.24
C GLN A 97 2.07 -4.21 10.30
N GLY A 98 1.58 -3.20 9.59
CA GLY A 98 2.37 -2.43 8.64
C GLY A 98 1.73 -1.10 8.28
N VAL A 99 2.57 -0.10 8.00
CA VAL A 99 2.14 1.26 7.64
C VAL A 99 2.72 1.64 6.29
N ILE A 100 1.86 2.20 5.43
CA ILE A 100 2.27 2.92 4.22
C ILE A 100 2.09 4.41 4.48
N VAL A 101 3.08 5.21 4.10
CA VAL A 101 3.02 6.67 4.15
C VAL A 101 3.02 7.18 2.72
N ASN A 102 2.02 7.98 2.36
CA ASN A 102 1.99 8.71 1.08
C ASN A 102 2.17 10.21 1.36
N PRO A 103 2.93 10.91 0.50
CA PRO A 103 3.20 12.34 0.64
C PRO A 103 1.95 13.22 0.51
#